data_AF-A0A938R9N2-F1
#
_entry.id   AF-A0A938R9N2-F1
#
_cell.length_a   1.000
_cell.length_b   1.000
_cell.length_c   1.000
_cell.angle_alpha   90.00
_cell.angle_beta   90.00
_cell.angle_gamma   90.00
#
_symmetry.space_group_name_H-M   'P 1'
#
loop_
_entity.id
_entity.type
_entity.pdbx_description
1 polymer ?
#
loop_
_entity_poly.entity_id
_entity_poly.type
_entity_poly.pdbx_seq_one_letter_code
_entity_poly.pdbx_strand_id
1 'polypeptide(L)'
;MIHVTIKRLGPFRSLAGVSGADGARTVELAPGACLGDALLCAELPADVPRIVLLNGTQRSDDPQLNDGDIITVFPPIAGGSAGKAWIQ
;
A
#
# COMPACT_ATOMS: atom_id res chain seq x y z
N MET A 1 -3.91 -15.46 -14.50
CA MET A 1 -4.48 -14.50 -13.54
C MET A 1 -3.67 -14.67 -12.26
N ILE A 2 -3.21 -13.57 -11.67
CA ILE A 2 -2.50 -13.56 -10.38
C ILE A 2 -3.37 -12.85 -9.36
N HIS A 3 -3.34 -13.32 -8.11
CA HIS A 3 -4.07 -12.74 -7.00
C HIS A 3 -3.08 -12.01 -6.10
N VAL A 4 -3.23 -10.70 -5.99
CA VAL A 4 -2.37 -9.89 -5.11
C VAL A 4 -3.21 -9.28 -4.00
N THR A 5 -2.68 -9.28 -2.79
CA THR A 5 -3.36 -8.76 -1.61
C THR A 5 -2.87 -7.36 -1.31
N ILE A 6 -3.74 -6.37 -1.43
CA ILE A 6 -3.44 -4.97 -1.13
C ILE A 6 -3.94 -4.64 0.27
N LYS A 7 -3.03 -4.42 1.20
CA LYS A 7 -3.30 -4.01 2.59
C LYS A 7 -3.17 -2.50 2.71
N ARG A 8 -4.23 -1.82 3.14
CA ARG A 8 -4.20 -0.39 3.42
C ARG A 8 -4.20 -0.15 4.92
N LEU A 9 -3.26 0.66 5.40
CA LEU A 9 -3.11 0.96 6.82
C LEU A 9 -3.42 2.43 7.14
N GLY A 10 -3.74 2.69 8.40
CA GLY A 10 -4.01 4.05 8.89
C GLY A 10 -5.22 4.71 8.20
N PRO A 11 -5.19 6.04 7.95
CA PRO A 11 -6.30 6.78 7.34
C PRO A 11 -6.66 6.33 5.91
N PHE A 12 -5.78 5.60 5.20
CA PHE A 12 -6.11 5.01 3.91
C PHE A 12 -7.17 3.89 3.99
N ARG A 13 -7.47 3.36 5.17
CA ARG A 13 -8.58 2.41 5.37
C ARG A 13 -9.94 3.05 5.03
N SER A 14 -10.12 4.32 5.37
CA SER A 14 -11.39 5.05 5.18
C SER A 14 -11.62 5.48 3.74
N LEU A 15 -10.56 5.65 2.94
CA LEU A 15 -10.66 6.06 1.54
C LEU A 15 -11.10 4.93 0.60
N ALA A 16 -10.94 3.69 1.04
CA ALA A 16 -11.11 2.54 0.17
C ALA A 16 -12.55 2.00 0.08
N GLY A 17 -13.53 2.61 0.76
CA GLY A 17 -14.92 2.11 0.75
C GLY A 17 -15.09 0.66 1.26
N VAL A 18 -14.04 0.05 1.83
CA VAL A 18 -14.03 -1.35 2.23
C VAL A 18 -14.55 -1.50 3.66
N SER A 19 -15.77 -1.99 3.78
CA SER A 19 -16.38 -2.40 5.05
C SER A 19 -15.86 -3.78 5.48
N GLY A 20 -14.55 -3.90 5.71
CA GLY A 20 -13.89 -5.12 6.17
C GLY A 20 -12.84 -4.81 7.24
N ALA A 21 -12.84 -5.57 8.33
CA ALA A 21 -12.13 -5.30 9.58
C ALA A 21 -10.62 -5.02 9.41
N ASP A 22 -9.98 -5.48 8.33
CA ASP A 22 -8.52 -5.43 8.16
C ASP A 22 -8.00 -4.44 7.10
N GLY A 23 -8.88 -3.76 6.34
CA GLY A 23 -8.45 -2.83 5.29
C GLY A 23 -7.66 -3.47 4.13
N ALA A 24 -7.64 -4.81 4.07
CA ALA A 24 -7.01 -5.61 3.03
C ALA A 24 -8.03 -6.00 1.95
N ARG A 25 -7.62 -5.92 0.67
CA ARG A 25 -8.42 -6.35 -0.48
C ARG A 25 -7.54 -7.15 -1.43
N THR A 26 -8.00 -8.33 -1.83
CA THR A 26 -7.37 -9.10 -2.91
C THR A 26 -7.89 -8.59 -4.26
N VAL A 27 -6.99 -8.35 -5.20
CA VAL A 27 -7.31 -7.96 -6.58
C VAL A 27 -6.72 -8.99 -7.54
N GLU A 28 -7.46 -9.26 -8.61
CA GLU A 28 -7.06 -10.15 -9.69
C GLU A 28 -6.40 -9.33 -10.79
N LEU A 29 -5.18 -9.69 -11.18
CA LEU A 29 -4.41 -9.02 -12.23
C LEU A 29 -3.99 -10.01 -13.31
N ALA A 30 -3.64 -9.48 -14.48
CA ALA A 30 -3.04 -10.28 -15.54
C ALA A 30 -1.65 -10.78 -15.10
N PRO A 31 -1.23 -11.98 -15.52
CA PRO A 31 0.13 -12.44 -15.27
C PRO A 31 1.14 -11.50 -15.94
N GLY A 32 2.17 -11.11 -15.21
CA GLY A 32 3.16 -10.12 -15.66
C GLY A 32 2.78 -8.66 -15.38
N ALA A 33 1.66 -8.39 -14.72
CA ALA A 33 1.31 -7.06 -14.20
C ALA A 33 2.36 -6.56 -13.21
N CYS A 34 2.57 -5.25 -13.17
CA CYS A 34 3.55 -4.61 -12.32
C CYS A 34 2.91 -3.99 -11.07
N LEU A 35 3.76 -3.51 -10.15
CA LEU A 35 3.33 -2.81 -8.94
C LEU A 35 2.45 -1.59 -9.29
N GLY A 36 2.78 -0.86 -10.35
CA GLY A 36 1.99 0.26 -10.87
C GLY A 36 0.56 -0.12 -11.25
N ASP A 37 0.35 -1.25 -11.93
CA ASP A 37 -0.97 -1.74 -12.31
C ASP A 37 -1.83 -2.04 -11.08
N ALA A 38 -1.23 -2.69 -10.07
CA ALA A 38 -1.93 -2.97 -8.82
C ALA A 38 -2.33 -1.70 -8.07
N LEU A 39 -1.49 -0.66 -8.09
CA LEU A 39 -1.77 0.63 -7.46
C LEU A 39 -2.91 1.39 -8.17
N LEU A 40 -3.00 1.29 -9.50
CA LEU A 40 -4.13 1.83 -10.27
C LEU A 40 -5.44 1.14 -9.88
N CYS A 41 -5.43 -0.19 -9.73
CA CYS A 41 -6.58 -0.97 -9.26
C CYS A 41 -6.96 -0.70 -7.79
N ALA A 42 -6.06 -0.12 -7.00
CA ALA A 42 -6.31 0.19 -5.60
C ALA A 42 -7.12 1.48 -5.40
N GLU A 43 -7.45 2.21 -6.48
CA GLU A 43 -8.21 3.48 -6.48
C GLU A 43 -7.57 4.55 -5.56
N LEU A 44 -6.26 4.46 -5.37
CA LEU A 44 -5.53 5.40 -4.54
C LEU A 44 -5.24 6.67 -5.35
N PRO A 45 -5.53 7.88 -4.83
CA PRO A 45 -5.32 9.11 -5.57
C PRO A 45 -3.83 9.30 -5.87
N ALA A 46 -3.47 9.46 -7.15
CA ALA A 46 -2.09 9.61 -7.64
C ALA A 46 -1.33 10.74 -6.92
N ASP A 47 -2.05 11.80 -6.52
CA ASP A 47 -1.52 13.02 -5.91
C ASP A 47 -1.14 12.88 -4.42
N VAL A 48 -1.62 11.82 -3.75
CA VAL A 48 -1.35 11.66 -2.32
C VAL A 48 -0.02 10.92 -2.13
N PRO A 49 0.96 11.51 -1.41
CA PRO A 49 2.18 10.80 -1.06
C PRO A 49 1.84 9.52 -0.29
N ARG A 50 2.58 8.45 -0.54
CA ARG A 50 2.35 7.13 0.06
C ARG A 50 3.65 6.34 0.10
N ILE A 51 3.72 5.40 1.03
CA ILE A 51 4.77 4.39 1.04
C ILE A 51 4.14 3.06 0.65
N VAL A 52 4.79 2.36 -0.29
CA VAL A 52 4.34 1.09 -0.84
C VAL A 52 5.41 0.04 -0.55
N LEU A 53 5.00 -1.06 0.07
CA LEU A 53 5.84 -2.21 0.33
C LEU A 53 5.32 -3.41 -0.46
N LEU A 54 6.19 -4.09 -1.18
CA LEU A 54 5.92 -5.38 -1.79
C LEU A 54 6.53 -6.47 -0.91
N ASN A 55 5.71 -7.37 -0.39
CA ASN A 55 6.10 -8.42 0.56
C ASN A 55 6.91 -7.89 1.75
N GLY A 56 6.54 -6.70 2.25
CA GLY A 56 7.23 -6.02 3.36
C GLY A 56 8.50 -5.26 2.99
N THR A 57 8.91 -5.27 1.71
CA THR A 57 10.10 -4.56 1.23
C THR A 57 9.71 -3.35 0.39
N GLN A 58 10.30 -2.19 0.67
CA GLN A 58 10.13 -1.00 -0.17
C GLN A 58 10.88 -1.20 -1.49
N ARG A 59 10.17 -1.13 -2.61
CA ARG A 59 10.75 -1.20 -3.94
C ARG A 59 10.77 0.20 -4.54
N SER A 60 11.91 0.58 -5.09
CA SER A 60 12.07 1.85 -5.83
C SER A 60 11.77 1.66 -7.32
N ASP A 61 11.83 0.42 -7.79
CA ASP A 61 11.46 -0.05 -9.12
C ASP A 61 9.97 -0.43 -9.19
N ASP A 62 9.48 -0.68 -10.41
CA ASP A 62 8.14 -1.19 -10.69
C ASP A 62 8.21 -2.69 -11.09
N PRO A 63 8.47 -3.59 -10.12
CA PRO A 63 8.68 -5.00 -10.42
C PRO A 63 7.39 -5.68 -10.85
N GLN A 64 7.54 -6.75 -11.61
CA GLN A 64 6.43 -7.67 -11.91
C GLN A 64 5.96 -8.38 -10.63
N LEU A 65 4.65 -8.48 -10.50
CA LEU A 65 3.98 -9.13 -9.39
C LEU A 65 3.79 -10.62 -9.67
N ASN A 66 3.86 -11.40 -8.60
CA ASN A 66 3.59 -12.83 -8.60
C ASN A 66 2.27 -13.13 -7.90
N ASP A 67 1.71 -14.30 -8.19
CA ASP A 67 0.52 -14.78 -7.48
C ASP A 67 0.81 -14.92 -5.98
N GLY A 68 -0.09 -14.40 -5.15
CA GLY A 68 0.04 -14.37 -3.70
C GLY A 68 0.82 -13.17 -3.14
N ASP A 69 1.33 -12.26 -3.98
CA ASP A 69 2.07 -11.10 -3.50
C ASP A 69 1.24 -10.20 -2.58
N ILE A 70 1.89 -9.65 -1.56
CA ILE A 70 1.25 -8.76 -0.58
C ILE A 70 1.80 -7.36 -0.76
N ILE A 71 0.95 -6.45 -1.21
CA ILE A 71 1.25 -5.03 -1.34
C ILE A 71 0.70 -4.33 -0.10
N THR A 72 1.55 -3.64 0.65
CA THR A 72 1.12 -2.84 1.80
C THR A 72 1.28 -1.36 1.46
N VAL A 73 0.19 -0.61 1.60
CA VAL A 73 0.16 0.83 1.38
C VAL A 73 -0.19 1.54 2.67
N PHE A 74 0.64 2.52 3.03
CA PHE A 74 0.38 3.39 4.17
C PHE A 74 0.68 4.84 3.81
N PRO A 75 -0.01 5.79 4.47
CA PRO A 75 0.31 7.20 4.29
C PRO A 75 1.76 7.44 4.73
N PRO A 76 2.42 8.49 4.20
CA PRO A 76 3.74 8.88 4.66
C PRO A 76 3.65 9.02 6.17
N ILE A 77 4.41 8.17 6.86
CA ILE A 77 4.53 8.30 8.30
C ILE A 77 5.38 9.54 8.49
N ALA A 78 4.75 10.66 8.86
CA ALA A 78 5.46 11.75 9.50
C ALA A 78 5.97 11.20 10.83
N GLY A 79 7.12 10.52 10.79
CA GLY A 79 7.86 10.15 11.97
C GLY A 79 8.25 11.44 12.68
N GLY A 80 7.50 11.77 13.73
CA GLY A 80 7.82 12.88 14.61
C GLY A 80 6.59 13.63 15.07
N SER A 81 5.90 13.09 16.08
CA SER A 81 5.65 13.98 17.21
C SER A 81 7.03 14.48 17.62
N ALA A 82 7.36 15.74 17.28
CA ALA A 82 8.30 16.52 18.06
C ALA A 82 7.67 16.73 19.45
N GLY A 83 7.47 15.64 20.19
CA GLY A 83 7.36 15.65 21.63
C GLY A 83 8.74 15.95 22.17
N LYS A 84 9.16 17.21 22.01
CA LYS A 84 10.18 17.91 22.77
C LYS A 84 11.14 16.98 23.53
N ALA A 85 12.10 16.38 22.83
CA ALA A 85 13.33 15.92 23.46
C ALA A 85 14.27 17.13 23.58
N TRP A 86 13.90 18.08 24.45
CA TRP A 86 14.87 18.99 25.03
C TRP A 86 15.22 18.39 26.38
N ILE A 87 16.49 18.00 26.50
CA ILE A 87 17.27 18.01 27.74
C ILE A 87 16.54 18.64 28.94
N GLN A 88 16.27 17.84 29.96
CA GLN A 88 16.60 18.22 31.33
C GLN A 88 16.83 16.98 32.20
#